data_AF-A0A7V1HV93-F1
#
_entry.id   AF-A0A7V1HV93-F1
#
_cell.length_a   1.000
_cell.length_b   1.000
_cell.length_c   1.000
_cell.angle_alpha   90.00
_cell.angle_beta   90.00
_cell.angle_gamma   90.00
#
_symmetry.space_group_name_H-M   'P 1'
#
loop_
_entity.id
_entity.type
_entity.pdbx_description
1 polymer ?
#
loop_
_entity_poly.entity_id
_entity_poly.type
_entity_poly.pdbx_seq_one_letter_code
_entity_poly.pdbx_strand_id
1 'polypeptide(L)'
;MRSESSLSRFRGLAAASCLALSLLAGTAVADSSFTPAVQPAAIAFNLTSLDNVDTVRFAPLDLKAIAAQDEQEALQGMAPRYAIPNEVSITPDTNGTWEDLGNGLSVWRLRLTSPNAISINLGFTSYHMTDRGQMYIYNSNYTNFIRPFTADDNEEHGELWTPPVPGNEIVIEVTVPNEE
;
A
#
# COMPACT_ATOMS: atom_id res chain seq x y z
N MET A 1 -35.85 47.72 -80.66
CA MET A 1 -35.11 47.44 -81.90
C MET A 1 -34.42 46.09 -81.70
N ARG A 2 -34.87 45.08 -82.47
CA ARG A 2 -34.25 43.79 -82.86
C ARG A 2 -33.34 43.09 -81.82
N SER A 3 -33.72 41.93 -81.26
CA SER A 3 -33.75 40.58 -81.87
C SER A 3 -32.40 39.86 -81.82
N GLU A 4 -32.50 38.54 -81.61
CA GLU A 4 -31.54 37.44 -81.81
C GLU A 4 -30.71 37.03 -80.57
N SER A 5 -31.01 35.91 -79.90
CA SER A 5 -30.90 34.48 -80.28
C SER A 5 -29.46 33.98 -80.30
N SER A 6 -29.15 32.99 -79.46
CA SER A 6 -28.53 31.73 -79.88
C SER A 6 -28.33 30.79 -78.69
N LEU A 7 -28.83 29.57 -78.84
CA LEU A 7 -28.59 28.40 -77.99
C LEU A 7 -27.18 27.86 -78.23
N SER A 8 -26.48 27.42 -77.18
CA SER A 8 -25.59 26.27 -77.31
C SER A 8 -25.51 25.49 -75.99
N ARG A 9 -25.69 24.18 -76.12
CA ARG A 9 -25.61 23.16 -75.07
C ARG A 9 -24.16 22.85 -74.77
N PHE A 10 -23.78 22.62 -73.51
CA PHE A 10 -22.69 21.69 -73.19
C PHE A 10 -22.90 21.04 -71.82
N ARG A 11 -22.49 19.77 -71.72
CA ARG A 11 -22.76 18.79 -70.64
C ARG A 11 -21.59 18.73 -69.65
N GLY A 12 -21.85 18.25 -68.43
CA GLY A 12 -20.86 17.79 -67.44
C GLY A 12 -20.27 18.91 -66.58
N LEU A 13 -19.87 18.76 -65.32
CA LEU A 13 -19.43 17.60 -64.56
C LEU A 13 -19.54 17.95 -63.04
N ALA A 14 -19.72 16.95 -62.19
CA ALA A 14 -19.79 17.07 -60.73
C ALA A 14 -18.45 17.49 -60.07
N ALA A 15 -18.49 18.20 -58.95
CA ALA A 15 -17.53 18.18 -57.83
C ALA A 15 -18.02 19.18 -56.75
N ALA A 16 -18.53 18.75 -55.60
CA ALA A 16 -17.83 18.24 -54.41
C ALA A 16 -17.79 19.31 -53.30
N SER A 17 -18.66 19.12 -52.31
CA SER A 17 -18.72 19.87 -51.05
C SER A 17 -17.42 19.71 -50.25
N CYS A 18 -16.91 20.82 -49.70
CA CYS A 18 -15.95 20.80 -48.59
C CYS A 18 -16.54 21.63 -47.43
N LEU A 19 -17.21 20.95 -46.50
CA LEU A 19 -17.46 21.48 -45.16
C LEU A 19 -16.17 21.29 -44.34
N ALA A 20 -15.53 22.38 -43.94
CA ALA A 20 -14.42 22.32 -43.01
C ALA A 20 -14.96 22.11 -41.59
N LEU A 21 -14.72 20.92 -41.03
CA LEU A 21 -15.05 20.55 -39.65
C LEU A 21 -13.80 20.79 -38.78
N SER A 22 -13.84 21.82 -37.92
CA SER A 22 -12.77 22.12 -36.97
C SER A 22 -12.74 21.08 -35.86
N LEU A 23 -11.72 20.21 -35.84
CA LEU A 23 -11.51 19.21 -34.79
C LEU A 23 -10.83 19.87 -33.58
N LEU A 24 -11.56 20.07 -32.47
CA LEU A 24 -10.96 20.34 -31.16
C LEU A 24 -10.42 19.00 -30.63
N ALA A 25 -9.11 18.80 -30.72
CA ALA A 25 -8.43 17.70 -30.04
C ALA A 25 -8.34 18.03 -28.54
N GLY A 26 -9.33 17.57 -27.76
CA GLY A 26 -9.20 17.52 -26.31
C GLY A 26 -8.23 16.39 -25.94
N THR A 27 -7.07 16.73 -25.42
CA THR A 27 -6.19 15.73 -24.78
C THR A 27 -6.83 15.32 -23.47
N ALA A 28 -7.42 14.13 -23.44
CA ALA A 28 -7.77 13.49 -22.17
C ALA A 28 -6.46 13.22 -21.41
N VAL A 29 -6.23 13.96 -20.33
CA VAL A 29 -5.28 13.55 -19.30
C VAL A 29 -5.88 12.32 -18.62
N ALA A 30 -5.28 11.16 -18.83
CA ALA A 30 -5.61 9.98 -18.06
C ALA A 30 -5.12 10.23 -16.63
N ASP A 31 -6.04 10.40 -15.69
CA ASP A 31 -5.70 10.32 -14.26
C ASP A 31 -5.15 8.91 -14.02
N SER A 32 -3.86 8.83 -13.70
CA SER A 32 -3.23 7.58 -13.29
C SER A 32 -3.65 7.30 -11.86
N SER A 33 -4.86 6.75 -11.66
CA SER A 33 -5.28 6.24 -10.36
C SER A 33 -4.27 5.19 -9.89
N PHE A 34 -3.62 5.44 -8.76
CA PHE A 34 -2.77 4.43 -8.13
C PHE A 34 -3.65 3.25 -7.72
N THR A 35 -3.33 2.07 -8.25
CA THR A 35 -3.92 0.82 -7.78
C THR A 35 -2.94 0.20 -6.80
N PRO A 36 -3.31 0.02 -5.52
CA PRO A 36 -2.49 -0.71 -4.58
C PRO A 36 -2.11 -2.07 -5.16
N ALA A 37 -0.89 -2.50 -4.86
CA ALA A 37 -0.46 -3.83 -5.25
C ALA A 37 -1.39 -4.87 -4.61
N VAL A 38 -1.43 -6.07 -5.21
CA VAL A 38 -2.22 -7.19 -4.67
C VAL A 38 -1.39 -8.02 -3.67
N GLN A 39 -0.06 -7.85 -3.68
CA GLN A 39 0.89 -8.57 -2.85
C GLN A 39 2.08 -7.66 -2.44
N PRO A 40 2.80 -8.01 -1.36
CA PRO A 40 4.03 -7.34 -0.96
C PRO A 40 5.06 -7.25 -2.11
N ALA A 41 5.81 -6.16 -2.15
CA ALA A 41 6.93 -5.95 -3.05
C ALA A 41 7.98 -7.06 -2.90
N ALA A 42 8.21 -7.58 -1.69
CA ALA A 42 9.10 -8.73 -1.46
C ALA A 42 8.71 -10.02 -2.22
N ILE A 43 7.45 -10.16 -2.69
CA ILE A 43 7.02 -11.27 -3.55
C ILE A 43 7.23 -10.93 -5.03
N ALA A 44 7.11 -9.66 -5.40
CA ALA A 44 7.21 -9.21 -6.79
C ALA A 44 8.63 -8.88 -7.26
N PHE A 45 9.52 -8.52 -6.34
CA PHE A 45 10.87 -8.03 -6.60
C PHE A 45 11.92 -8.86 -5.86
N ASN A 46 13.13 -8.90 -6.41
CA ASN A 46 14.28 -9.52 -5.76
C ASN A 46 14.91 -8.55 -4.75
N LEU A 47 14.28 -8.44 -3.57
CA LEU A 47 14.78 -7.62 -2.48
C LEU A 47 15.88 -8.34 -1.70
N THR A 48 16.58 -7.59 -0.85
CA THR A 48 17.54 -8.12 0.12
C THR A 48 16.93 -9.24 0.96
N SER A 49 17.71 -10.27 1.30
CA SER A 49 17.26 -11.35 2.19
C SER A 49 16.79 -10.78 3.53
N LEU A 50 15.73 -11.35 4.13
CA LEU A 50 15.26 -10.97 5.46
C LEU A 50 16.37 -11.08 6.52
N ASP A 51 17.37 -11.94 6.34
CA ASP A 51 18.52 -12.04 7.24
C ASP A 51 19.36 -10.76 7.33
N ASN A 52 19.27 -9.89 6.32
CA ASN A 52 19.98 -8.61 6.26
C ASN A 52 19.03 -7.41 6.45
N VAL A 53 17.75 -7.64 6.78
CA VAL A 53 16.79 -6.59 7.12
C VAL A 53 16.88 -6.29 8.62
N ASP A 54 16.87 -5.00 8.97
CA ASP A 54 16.89 -4.55 10.37
C ASP A 54 15.77 -5.24 11.17
N THR A 55 16.08 -5.59 12.43
CA THR A 55 15.23 -6.44 13.26
C THR A 55 15.15 -5.91 14.68
N VAL A 56 13.93 -5.61 15.14
CA VAL A 56 13.65 -5.36 16.55
C VAL A 56 13.25 -6.68 17.21
N ARG A 57 13.96 -7.03 18.30
CA ARG A 57 13.77 -8.28 19.03
C ARG A 57 13.21 -8.01 20.42
N PHE A 58 12.02 -8.55 20.68
CA PHE A 58 11.40 -8.55 22.00
C PHE A 58 11.85 -9.74 22.83
N ALA A 59 11.72 -9.62 24.14
CA ALA A 59 11.99 -10.73 25.05
C ALA A 59 11.02 -11.90 24.79
N PRO A 60 11.49 -13.16 24.98
CA PRO A 60 10.60 -14.32 24.89
C PRO A 60 9.47 -14.21 25.92
N LEU A 61 8.25 -14.55 25.51
CA LEU A 61 7.13 -14.65 26.45
C LEU A 61 7.29 -15.89 27.33
N ASP A 62 7.19 -15.71 28.66
CA ASP A 62 7.02 -16.81 29.61
C ASP A 62 5.54 -17.18 29.70
N LEU A 63 5.10 -18.03 28.77
CA LEU A 63 3.71 -18.44 28.67
C LEU A 63 3.20 -19.15 29.94
N LYS A 64 4.10 -19.79 30.70
CA LYS A 64 3.73 -20.47 31.95
C LYS A 64 3.46 -19.46 33.05
N ALA A 65 4.34 -18.47 33.21
CA ALA A 65 4.14 -17.39 34.17
C ALA A 65 2.90 -16.55 33.83
N ILE A 66 2.73 -16.23 32.54
CA ILE A 66 1.56 -15.52 32.01
C ILE A 66 0.27 -16.28 32.33
N ALA A 67 0.19 -17.57 32.03
CA ALA A 67 -1.00 -18.38 32.33
C ALA A 67 -1.31 -18.45 33.83
N ALA A 68 -0.27 -18.62 34.67
CA ALA A 68 -0.46 -18.62 36.12
C ALA A 68 -0.99 -17.28 36.64
N GLN A 69 -0.53 -16.15 36.08
CA GLN A 69 -1.05 -14.82 36.42
C GLN A 69 -2.50 -14.66 35.96
N ASP A 70 -2.82 -15.07 34.74
CA ASP A 70 -4.17 -14.96 34.18
C ASP A 70 -5.18 -15.78 34.99
N GLU A 71 -4.78 -16.96 35.50
CA GLU A 71 -5.62 -17.74 36.42
C GLU A 71 -5.91 -16.98 37.73
N GLN A 72 -4.92 -16.30 38.31
CA GLN A 72 -5.12 -15.49 39.52
C GLN A 72 -6.02 -14.28 39.26
N GLU A 73 -5.82 -13.58 38.14
CA GLU A 73 -6.65 -12.44 37.72
C GLU A 73 -8.09 -12.86 37.45
N ALA A 74 -8.30 -14.03 36.83
CA ALA A 74 -9.63 -14.60 36.60
C ALA A 74 -10.36 -14.91 37.92
N LEU A 75 -9.66 -15.44 38.94
CA LEU A 75 -10.23 -15.67 40.27
C LEU A 75 -10.66 -14.37 40.96
N GLN A 76 -10.07 -13.24 40.58
CA GLN A 76 -10.43 -11.90 41.06
C GLN A 76 -11.55 -11.24 40.22
N GLY A 77 -12.06 -11.93 39.20
CA GLY A 77 -13.12 -11.42 38.32
C GLY A 77 -12.64 -10.40 37.29
N MET A 78 -11.33 -10.34 37.01
CA MET A 78 -10.79 -9.49 35.95
C MET A 78 -11.13 -10.04 34.56
N ALA A 79 -11.17 -9.15 33.57
CA ALA A 79 -11.34 -9.55 32.18
C ALA A 79 -10.10 -10.33 31.69
N PRO A 80 -10.26 -11.31 30.78
CA PRO A 80 -9.14 -12.02 30.18
C PRO A 80 -8.18 -11.06 29.46
N ARG A 81 -6.88 -11.32 29.58
CA ARG A 81 -5.87 -10.59 28.83
C ARG A 81 -5.97 -10.88 27.34
N TYR A 82 -5.94 -9.83 26.52
CA TYR A 82 -5.91 -9.96 25.06
C TYR A 82 -4.47 -10.05 24.51
N ALA A 83 -3.58 -9.16 24.94
CA ALA A 83 -2.21 -9.07 24.47
C ALA A 83 -1.25 -8.61 25.57
N ILE A 84 0.05 -8.87 25.39
CA ILE A 84 1.14 -8.33 26.21
C ILE A 84 1.75 -7.14 25.45
N PRO A 85 1.59 -5.90 25.93
CA PRO A 85 2.08 -4.74 25.21
C PRO A 85 3.60 -4.63 25.27
N ASN A 86 4.20 -4.13 24.19
CA ASN A 86 5.57 -3.65 24.17
C ASN A 86 5.55 -2.21 23.65
N GLU A 87 5.85 -1.26 24.52
CA GLU A 87 5.98 0.14 24.13
C GLU A 87 7.32 0.36 23.43
N VAL A 88 7.29 1.00 22.26
CA VAL A 88 8.45 1.21 21.41
C VAL A 88 8.40 2.59 20.75
N SER A 89 9.56 3.10 20.35
CA SER A 89 9.70 4.29 19.52
C SER A 89 10.37 3.90 18.22
N ILE A 90 9.57 3.51 17.23
CA ILE A 90 10.02 3.02 15.92
C ILE A 90 9.46 3.96 14.85
N THR A 91 10.32 4.40 13.94
CA THR A 91 9.96 5.17 12.75
C THR A 91 10.75 4.65 11.55
N PRO A 92 10.30 4.91 10.30
CA PRO A 92 11.08 4.58 9.11
C PRO A 92 12.45 5.28 9.04
N ASP A 93 12.65 6.37 9.78
CA ASP A 93 13.90 7.12 9.85
C ASP A 93 14.90 6.52 10.85
N THR A 94 14.41 5.82 11.87
CA THR A 94 15.24 5.28 12.97
C THR A 94 15.49 3.78 12.87
N ASN A 95 14.62 3.06 12.17
CA ASN A 95 14.61 1.61 12.09
C ASN A 95 14.28 1.15 10.69
N GLY A 96 14.58 -0.11 10.42
CA GLY A 96 14.26 -0.76 9.16
C GLY A 96 15.34 -0.56 8.11
N THR A 97 15.05 -1.06 6.92
CA THR A 97 15.98 -1.09 5.80
C THR A 97 15.26 -0.59 4.56
N TRP A 98 15.77 0.50 3.98
CA TRP A 98 15.30 1.06 2.72
C TRP A 98 16.06 0.45 1.53
N GLU A 99 15.35 0.15 0.46
CA GLU A 99 15.88 -0.32 -0.82
C GLU A 99 15.18 0.41 -1.97
N ASP A 100 15.97 0.98 -2.89
CA ASP A 100 15.46 1.53 -4.15
C ASP A 100 15.25 0.38 -5.15
N LEU A 101 14.05 0.29 -5.74
CA LEU A 101 13.70 -0.73 -6.73
C LEU A 101 14.20 -0.41 -8.15
N GLY A 102 14.75 0.78 -8.38
CA GLY A 102 15.25 1.26 -9.68
C GLY A 102 14.15 1.60 -10.68
N ASN A 103 12.88 1.53 -10.27
CA ASN A 103 11.71 1.88 -11.08
C ASN A 103 10.96 3.13 -10.53
N GLY A 104 11.64 3.92 -9.69
CA GLY A 104 11.07 5.10 -9.04
C GLY A 104 10.27 4.81 -7.77
N LEU A 105 10.33 3.57 -7.26
CA LEU A 105 9.77 3.17 -5.97
C LEU A 105 10.88 2.78 -5.00
N SER A 106 10.64 3.09 -3.73
CA SER A 106 11.43 2.67 -2.58
C SER A 106 10.62 1.72 -1.73
N VAL A 107 11.29 0.71 -1.18
CA VAL A 107 10.72 -0.25 -0.25
C VAL A 107 11.45 -0.15 1.07
N TRP A 108 10.70 0.07 2.14
CA TRP A 108 11.18 -0.03 3.51
C TRP A 108 10.70 -1.34 4.12
N ARG A 109 11.57 -2.06 4.82
CA ARG A 109 11.20 -3.25 5.58
C ARG A 109 11.76 -3.23 6.99
N LEU A 110 10.97 -3.71 7.95
CA LEU A 110 11.38 -3.94 9.33
C LEU A 110 10.87 -5.29 9.82
N ARG A 111 11.76 -6.09 10.43
CA ARG A 111 11.39 -7.34 11.10
C ARG A 111 11.12 -7.10 12.57
N LEU A 112 10.04 -7.69 13.07
CA LEU A 112 9.72 -7.74 14.49
C LEU A 112 9.67 -9.19 14.94
N THR A 113 10.44 -9.55 15.97
CA THR A 113 10.44 -10.91 16.54
C THR A 113 10.07 -10.89 18.01
N SER A 114 9.10 -11.72 18.40
CA SER A 114 8.71 -11.94 19.80
C SER A 114 8.63 -13.44 20.07
N PRO A 115 9.70 -14.08 20.56
CA PRO A 115 9.71 -15.53 20.73
C PRO A 115 8.57 -16.00 21.66
N ASN A 116 8.02 -17.17 21.35
CA ASN A 116 6.83 -17.77 21.99
C ASN A 116 5.50 -17.00 21.78
N ALA A 117 5.48 -15.88 21.05
CA ALA A 117 4.22 -15.27 20.63
C ALA A 117 3.47 -16.18 19.64
N ILE A 118 2.14 -16.25 19.77
CA ILE A 118 1.27 -16.99 18.85
C ILE A 118 0.87 -16.10 17.66
N SER A 119 0.70 -14.81 17.92
CA SER A 119 0.42 -13.79 16.92
C SER A 119 0.95 -12.44 17.38
N ILE A 120 1.14 -11.52 16.43
CA ILE A 120 1.55 -10.15 16.69
C ILE A 120 0.55 -9.21 16.00
N ASN A 121 -0.01 -8.26 16.74
CA ASN A 121 -0.73 -7.11 16.20
C ASN A 121 0.04 -5.84 16.54
N LEU A 122 -0.19 -4.78 15.76
CA LEU A 122 0.48 -3.50 15.92
C LEU A 122 -0.53 -2.40 16.24
N GLY A 123 -0.10 -1.48 17.11
CA GLY A 123 -0.74 -0.19 17.32
C GLY A 123 0.22 0.91 16.90
N PHE A 124 -0.16 1.70 15.91
CA PHE A 124 0.56 2.87 15.45
C PHE A 124 -0.05 4.10 16.13
N THR A 125 0.77 4.84 16.87
CA THR A 125 0.36 6.13 17.44
C THR A 125 0.41 7.27 16.42
N SER A 126 1.00 7.02 15.24
CA SER A 126 1.06 7.94 14.11
C SER A 126 1.10 7.13 12.82
N TYR A 127 0.02 7.18 12.04
CA TYR A 127 -0.10 6.60 10.71
C TYR A 127 -0.54 7.68 9.73
N HIS A 128 0.26 7.85 8.68
CA HIS A 128 -0.07 8.68 7.54
C HIS A 128 0.61 8.10 6.30
N MET A 129 -0.19 7.64 5.36
CA MET A 129 0.27 7.11 4.08
C MET A 129 -0.05 8.10 2.95
N THR A 130 0.85 8.24 1.98
CA THR A 130 0.62 9.05 0.79
C THR A 130 -0.33 8.35 -0.18
N ASP A 131 -0.92 9.10 -1.12
CA ASP A 131 -1.88 8.57 -2.12
C ASP A 131 -1.30 7.41 -2.96
N ARG A 132 0.03 7.34 -3.05
CA ARG A 132 0.78 6.33 -3.82
C ARG A 132 1.57 5.37 -2.94
N GLY A 133 1.39 5.47 -1.63
CA GLY A 133 2.01 4.63 -0.64
C GLY A 133 1.12 3.45 -0.25
N GLN A 134 1.76 2.37 0.20
CA GLN A 134 1.07 1.22 0.77
C GLN A 134 1.96 0.54 1.81
N MET A 135 1.32 -0.02 2.84
CA MET A 135 1.96 -0.81 3.87
C MET A 135 1.38 -2.22 3.94
N TYR A 136 2.24 -3.23 3.87
CA TYR A 136 1.93 -4.62 4.16
C TYR A 136 2.47 -5.04 5.52
N ILE A 137 1.74 -5.95 6.16
CA ILE A 137 2.19 -6.64 7.36
C ILE A 137 1.95 -8.13 7.16
N TYR A 138 3.00 -8.92 7.29
CA TYR A 138 2.98 -10.35 6.98
C TYR A 138 3.94 -11.14 7.86
N ASN A 139 3.72 -12.45 8.01
CA ASN A 139 4.67 -13.31 8.71
C ASN A 139 5.86 -13.68 7.81
N SER A 140 7.03 -13.95 8.39
CA SER A 140 8.28 -14.10 7.62
C SER A 140 8.31 -15.23 6.58
N ASN A 141 7.35 -16.15 6.61
CA ASN A 141 7.18 -17.22 5.63
C ASN A 141 6.09 -16.96 4.58
N TYR A 142 5.50 -15.75 4.55
CA TYR A 142 4.48 -15.30 3.61
C TYR A 142 3.18 -16.13 3.60
N THR A 143 2.90 -16.88 4.67
CA THR A 143 1.68 -17.70 4.76
C THR A 143 0.47 -16.91 5.25
N ASN A 144 0.71 -15.80 5.97
CA ASN A 144 -0.35 -14.92 6.48
C ASN A 144 0.07 -13.45 6.27
N PHE A 145 -0.84 -12.66 5.72
CA PHE A 145 -0.69 -11.22 5.58
C PHE A 145 -2.06 -10.54 5.69
N ILE A 146 -2.04 -9.29 6.13
CA ILE A 146 -3.23 -8.42 6.13
C ILE A 146 -3.32 -7.76 4.74
N ARG A 147 -4.52 -7.35 4.32
CA ARG A 147 -4.68 -6.43 3.18
C ARG A 147 -3.71 -5.24 3.33
N PRO A 148 -3.28 -4.59 2.22
CA PRO A 148 -2.48 -3.38 2.36
C PRO A 148 -3.25 -2.30 3.13
N PHE A 149 -2.51 -1.52 3.90
CA PHE A 149 -2.96 -0.25 4.44
C PHE A 149 -2.51 0.87 3.51
N THR A 150 -3.40 1.77 3.13
CA THR A 150 -3.16 2.84 2.13
C THR A 150 -3.56 4.20 2.69
N ALA A 151 -3.52 5.25 1.85
CA ALA A 151 -4.07 6.56 2.22
C ALA A 151 -5.55 6.51 2.66
N ASP A 152 -6.32 5.49 2.22
CA ASP A 152 -7.71 5.29 2.65
C ASP A 152 -7.83 4.89 4.14
N ASP A 153 -6.74 4.43 4.75
CA ASP A 153 -6.65 4.09 6.18
C ASP A 153 -6.13 5.27 7.04
N ASN A 154 -5.92 6.44 6.44
CA ASN A 154 -5.59 7.65 7.20
C ASN A 154 -6.83 8.18 7.93
N GLU A 155 -6.90 7.92 9.23
CA GLU A 155 -7.97 8.43 10.09
C GLU A 155 -7.64 9.82 10.68
N GLU A 156 -8.66 10.60 11.03
CA GLU A 156 -8.49 11.96 11.60
C GLU A 156 -7.62 11.96 12.87
N HIS A 157 -7.73 10.91 13.68
CA HIS A 157 -6.93 10.76 14.91
C HIS A 157 -5.49 10.32 14.64
N GLY A 158 -5.14 9.92 13.41
CA GLY A 158 -3.78 9.58 13.01
C GLY A 158 -3.23 8.29 13.64
N GLU A 159 -4.08 7.43 14.20
CA GLU A 159 -3.66 6.14 14.77
C GLU A 159 -4.12 5.01 13.86
N LEU A 160 -3.45 3.86 13.92
CA LEU A 160 -3.85 2.66 13.19
C LEU A 160 -3.66 1.42 14.06
N TRP A 161 -4.69 0.58 14.14
CA TRP A 161 -4.63 -0.71 14.84
C TRP A 161 -4.83 -1.86 13.87
N THR A 162 -3.93 -2.83 13.91
CA THR A 162 -3.94 -3.93 12.93
C THR A 162 -4.63 -5.16 13.52
N PRO A 163 -5.22 -6.01 12.66
CA PRO A 163 -5.49 -7.40 13.03
C PRO A 163 -4.20 -8.13 13.50
N PRO A 164 -4.32 -9.21 14.27
CA PRO A 164 -3.19 -10.06 14.60
C PRO A 164 -2.72 -10.87 13.39
N VAL A 165 -1.41 -10.89 13.18
CA VAL A 165 -0.75 -11.76 12.19
C VAL A 165 -0.22 -13.00 12.91
N PRO A 166 -0.60 -14.23 12.49
CA PRO A 166 -0.11 -15.46 13.08
C PRO A 166 1.41 -15.64 12.94
N GLY A 167 2.05 -15.99 14.05
CA GLY A 167 3.49 -16.20 14.14
C GLY A 167 4.16 -15.36 15.23
N ASN A 168 5.41 -15.71 15.50
CA ASN A 168 6.30 -15.02 16.44
C ASN A 168 7.27 -14.06 15.73
N GLU A 169 7.17 -13.95 14.41
CA GLU A 169 7.96 -13.06 13.58
C GLU A 169 7.09 -12.50 12.46
N ILE A 170 7.08 -11.17 12.34
CA ILE A 170 6.39 -10.44 11.28
C ILE A 170 7.33 -9.45 10.61
N VAL A 171 6.96 -9.05 9.40
CA VAL A 171 7.61 -8.00 8.62
C VAL A 171 6.59 -6.91 8.35
N ILE A 172 6.99 -5.67 8.58
CA ILE A 172 6.30 -4.49 8.08
C ILE A 172 7.03 -4.08 6.81
N GLU A 173 6.31 -3.93 5.71
CA GLU A 173 6.85 -3.48 4.44
C GLU A 173 6.07 -2.26 3.96
N VAL A 174 6.76 -1.16 3.66
CA VAL A 174 6.17 0.04 3.07
C VAL A 174 6.75 0.21 1.68
N THR A 175 5.89 0.48 0.69
CA THR A 175 6.32 0.86 -0.67
C THR A 175 5.80 2.25 -0.97
N VAL A 176 6.68 3.16 -1.38
CA VAL A 176 6.37 4.56 -1.74
C VAL A 176 7.17 4.99 -2.97
N PRO A 177 6.75 6.01 -3.72
CA PRO A 177 7.60 6.67 -4.70
C PRO A 177 8.88 7.28 -4.08
N ASN A 178 9.98 7.34 -4.83
CA ASN A 178 11.26 7.89 -4.35
C ASN A 178 11.25 9.39 -4.03
N GLU A 179 10.24 10.13 -4.48
CA GLU A 179 10.16 11.59 -4.38
C GLU A 179 9.18 12.06 -3.28
N GLU A 180 8.71 11.13 -2.44
CA GLU A 180 7.81 11.35 -1.30
C GLU A 180 8.51 11.04 0.02
#